data_AF-A0A1G1TGK5-F1
#
_entry.id   AF-A0A1G1TGK5-F1
#
_cell.length_a   1.000
_cell.length_b   1.000
_cell.length_c   1.000
_cell.angle_alpha   90.00
_cell.angle_beta   90.00
_cell.angle_gamma   90.00
#
_symmetry.space_group_name_H-M   'P 1'
#
loop_
_entity.id
_entity.type
_entity.pdbx_description
1 polymer ?
#
loop_
_entity_poly.entity_id
_entity_poly.type
_entity_poly.pdbx_seq_one_letter_code
_entity_poly.pdbx_strand_id
1 'polypeptide(L)'
;MANCNKLFLDFNQNLNVLSAKKTKLSTSKNELRRKITDYFKEHHSAYKPKFFTQGSQKLGTVIRIHDDTCDLDDGVYFLCEPDVTPTTLQRWVYEAVKDHTSEPAQWRKKCIRVTYKADYHIDLPVYYMLADEDHPHLAVKNEGWEDSDPKEFITWFRKQRDAKGQLVRLVKYLKSWGDWCAHKMPSGLCMTVLAECNFVANDRDDCALRALLKAIRTDLEREWKCTMPTTPGDDLFGKYSDELKRNFFDALDELIEDADEAVDDEKNQLSASKLWRHHLGPRFPDGLDEDVDAKEVKLRASADLINSGRAATTAAVSIASQGRDRVSNPPHRFDGGRRFHLLARQGRNWFAVFHREKQLVERHYPAFRCQSTRDALCCRGEVASPGGEGTYRIKIECTPGRPPKVFVLNPGIEYRDHSLTHFYPADNSLCLYYPGDLQWSDKHHLHDKTIPWLAEWLVFYELYQITGRWEGPAVDHRLHS
;
A
#
# COMPACT_ATOMS: atom_id res chain seq x y z
N MET A 1 -13.45 15.95 -8.63
CA MET A 1 -13.64 15.07 -7.47
C MET A 1 -12.42 14.18 -7.39
N ALA A 2 -11.38 14.69 -6.72
CA ALA A 2 -10.04 14.15 -6.72
C ALA A 2 -10.03 12.66 -6.41
N ASN A 3 -9.46 11.84 -7.30
CA ASN A 3 -9.23 10.43 -7.02
C ASN A 3 -8.03 10.22 -6.10
N CYS A 4 -8.30 9.94 -4.83
CA CYS A 4 -7.29 9.66 -3.81
C CYS A 4 -7.09 8.16 -3.56
N ASN A 5 -7.76 7.26 -4.31
CA ASN A 5 -7.70 5.82 -4.09
C ASN A 5 -6.25 5.29 -4.02
N LYS A 6 -5.39 5.72 -4.95
CA LYS A 6 -3.99 5.29 -4.97
C LYS A 6 -3.22 5.73 -3.71
N LEU A 7 -3.52 6.92 -3.20
CA LEU A 7 -2.94 7.44 -1.95
C LEU A 7 -3.39 6.60 -0.75
N PHE A 8 -4.64 6.15 -0.71
CA PHE A 8 -5.14 5.23 0.32
C PHE A 8 -4.46 3.85 0.27
N LEU A 9 -4.25 3.31 -0.93
CA LEU A 9 -3.52 2.04 -1.10
C LEU A 9 -2.06 2.17 -0.63
N ASP A 10 -1.42 3.29 -0.93
CA ASP A 10 -0.08 3.61 -0.46
C ASP A 10 -0.04 3.82 1.06
N PHE A 11 -1.03 4.53 1.61
CA PHE A 11 -1.19 4.70 3.05
C PHE A 11 -1.31 3.36 3.77
N ASN A 12 -2.10 2.42 3.24
CA ASN A 12 -2.20 1.07 3.79
C ASN A 12 -0.83 0.35 3.83
N GLN A 13 0.03 0.57 2.82
CA GLN A 13 1.40 0.05 2.82
C GLN A 13 2.28 0.77 3.86
N ASN A 14 2.17 2.09 3.96
CA ASN A 14 2.92 2.91 4.91
C ASN A 14 2.62 2.55 6.37
N LEU A 15 1.40 2.10 6.65
CA LEU A 15 0.98 1.62 7.98
C LEU A 15 1.56 0.25 8.35
N ASN A 16 2.07 -0.56 7.41
CA ASN A 16 2.50 -1.93 7.71
C ASN A 16 3.70 -1.97 8.65
N VAL A 17 3.74 -2.93 9.58
CA VAL A 17 4.96 -3.19 10.37
C VAL A 17 6.11 -3.62 9.44
N LEU A 18 7.26 -2.95 9.56
CA LEU A 18 8.45 -3.22 8.76
C LEU A 18 8.99 -4.65 9.00
N SER A 19 9.60 -5.24 7.97
CA SER A 19 10.16 -6.61 8.04
C SER A 19 11.16 -6.79 9.19
N ALA A 20 12.08 -5.85 9.36
CA ALA A 20 13.05 -5.87 10.46
C ALA A 20 12.37 -5.84 11.84
N LYS A 21 11.32 -5.03 12.01
CA LYS A 21 10.54 -4.94 13.24
C LYS A 21 9.76 -6.24 13.50
N LYS A 22 9.17 -6.84 12.47
CA LYS A 22 8.53 -8.18 12.56
C LYS A 22 9.49 -9.26 13.04
N THR A 23 10.72 -9.27 12.53
CA THR A 23 11.75 -10.24 12.96
C THR A 23 12.09 -10.07 14.44
N LYS A 24 12.36 -8.83 14.89
CA LYS A 24 12.63 -8.55 16.30
C LYS A 24 11.47 -8.98 17.20
N LEU A 25 10.25 -8.60 16.83
CA LEU A 25 9.04 -8.93 17.58
C LEU A 25 8.84 -10.45 17.71
N SER A 26 9.12 -11.22 16.65
CA SER A 26 9.09 -12.68 16.68
C SER A 26 10.13 -13.27 17.66
N THR A 27 11.37 -12.77 17.62
CA THR A 27 12.44 -13.19 18.53
C THR A 27 12.08 -12.90 19.99
N SER A 28 11.66 -11.68 20.29
CA SER A 28 11.23 -11.23 21.61
C SER A 28 10.08 -12.08 22.16
N LYS A 29 9.05 -12.32 21.34
CA LYS A 29 7.94 -13.21 21.70
C LYS A 29 8.42 -14.61 22.08
N ASN A 30 9.27 -15.22 21.26
CA ASN A 30 9.76 -16.59 21.52
C ASN A 30 10.59 -16.66 22.81
N GLU A 31 11.36 -15.62 23.11
CA GLU A 31 12.12 -15.52 24.35
C GLU A 31 11.21 -15.37 25.58
N LEU A 32 10.15 -14.56 25.49
CA LEU A 32 9.14 -14.47 26.57
C LEU A 32 8.45 -15.82 26.81
N ARG A 33 8.05 -16.52 25.75
CA ARG A 33 7.47 -17.87 25.85
C ARG A 33 8.41 -18.85 26.56
N ARG A 34 9.70 -18.80 26.22
CA ARG A 34 10.74 -19.63 26.87
C ARG A 34 10.84 -19.31 28.35
N LYS A 35 11.01 -18.03 28.72
CA LYS A 35 11.10 -17.60 30.13
C LYS A 35 9.88 -18.00 30.95
N ILE A 36 8.67 -17.80 30.42
CA ILE A 36 7.43 -18.20 31.08
C ILE A 36 7.40 -19.72 31.27
N THR A 37 7.77 -20.49 30.25
CA THR A 37 7.82 -21.96 30.33
C THR A 37 8.82 -22.43 31.40
N ASP A 38 10.02 -21.85 31.42
CA ASP A 38 11.08 -22.19 32.37
C ASP A 38 10.66 -21.84 33.82
N TYR A 39 10.10 -20.65 34.04
CA TYR A 39 9.61 -20.21 35.34
C TYR A 39 8.53 -21.15 35.90
N PHE A 40 7.55 -21.52 35.08
CA PHE A 40 6.48 -22.43 35.50
C PHE A 40 7.00 -23.84 35.76
N LYS A 41 7.98 -24.31 34.98
CA LYS A 41 8.63 -25.61 35.23
C LYS A 41 9.33 -25.66 36.59
N GLU A 42 9.97 -24.55 37.00
CA GLU A 42 10.71 -24.45 38.26
C GLU A 42 9.81 -24.22 39.48
N HIS A 43 8.84 -23.31 39.38
CA HIS A 43 8.07 -22.85 40.54
C HIS A 43 6.64 -23.40 40.61
N HIS A 44 6.05 -23.82 39.49
CA HIS A 44 4.63 -24.18 39.38
C HIS A 44 4.41 -25.36 38.42
N SER A 45 5.14 -26.46 38.62
CA SER A 45 5.26 -27.57 37.64
C SER A 45 3.94 -28.26 37.23
N ALA A 46 2.88 -28.10 38.03
CA ALA A 46 1.53 -28.54 37.69
C ALA A 46 0.91 -27.74 36.54
N TYR A 47 1.29 -26.47 36.38
CA TYR A 47 0.80 -25.53 35.38
C TYR A 47 1.72 -25.52 34.16
N LYS A 48 1.21 -25.98 33.02
CA LYS A 48 1.98 -26.07 31.76
C LYS A 48 1.48 -25.02 30.76
N PRO A 49 2.18 -23.88 30.62
CA PRO A 49 1.72 -22.81 29.74
C PRO A 49 1.74 -23.25 28.27
N LYS A 50 0.70 -22.84 27.55
CA LYS A 50 0.56 -22.87 26.08
C LYS A 50 0.42 -21.44 25.59
N PHE A 51 0.66 -21.21 24.31
CA PHE A 51 0.70 -19.85 23.77
C PHE A 51 -0.06 -19.72 22.46
N PHE A 52 -0.86 -18.67 22.34
CA PHE A 52 -1.57 -18.34 21.11
C PHE A 52 -1.47 -16.84 20.82
N THR A 53 -0.82 -16.51 19.71
CA THR A 53 -0.77 -15.13 19.22
C THR A 53 -2.16 -14.75 18.71
N GLN A 54 -2.68 -13.62 19.17
CA GLN A 54 -4.04 -13.15 18.90
C GLN A 54 -4.05 -11.70 18.41
N GLY A 55 -5.23 -11.07 18.39
CA GLY A 55 -5.37 -9.64 18.08
C GLY A 55 -5.04 -9.25 16.64
N SER A 56 -4.65 -7.99 16.47
CA SER A 56 -4.49 -7.31 15.17
C SER A 56 -3.57 -8.05 14.19
N GLN A 57 -2.54 -8.72 14.71
CA GLN A 57 -1.60 -9.55 13.94
C GLN A 57 -2.30 -10.72 13.22
N LYS A 58 -3.21 -11.42 13.90
CA LYS A 58 -3.97 -12.53 13.30
C LYS A 58 -5.10 -12.07 12.39
N LEU A 59 -5.59 -10.85 12.62
CA LEU A 59 -6.60 -10.17 11.81
C LEU A 59 -6.01 -9.49 10.57
N GLY A 60 -4.69 -9.33 10.48
CA GLY A 60 -4.03 -8.60 9.39
C GLY A 60 -4.24 -7.08 9.46
N THR A 61 -4.67 -6.57 10.62
CA THR A 61 -5.02 -5.16 10.85
C THR A 61 -4.02 -4.46 11.78
N VAL A 62 -2.83 -5.03 11.96
CA VAL A 62 -1.75 -4.37 12.68
C VAL A 62 -1.26 -3.14 11.91
N ILE A 63 -1.04 -2.05 12.62
CA ILE A 63 -0.50 -0.79 12.09
C ILE A 63 0.72 -0.37 12.92
N ARG A 64 1.61 0.42 12.32
CA ARG A 64 2.54 1.26 13.07
C ARG A 64 1.79 2.52 13.47
N ILE A 65 1.68 2.76 14.78
CA ILE A 65 1.02 3.95 15.30
C ILE A 65 1.92 5.20 15.17
N HIS A 66 1.45 6.37 15.57
CA HIS A 66 2.07 7.66 15.30
C HIS A 66 3.54 7.73 15.74
N ASP A 67 3.88 7.17 16.91
CA ASP A 67 5.23 7.06 17.47
C ASP A 67 6.09 5.94 16.85
N ASP A 68 5.60 5.34 15.76
CA ASP A 68 6.16 4.18 15.06
C ASP A 68 6.20 2.88 15.87
N THR A 69 5.56 2.81 17.04
CA THR A 69 5.44 1.55 17.78
C THR A 69 4.33 0.65 17.21
N CYS A 70 4.31 -0.59 17.65
CA CYS A 70 3.22 -1.53 17.36
C CYS A 70 3.00 -2.49 18.53
N ASP A 71 1.88 -3.19 18.50
CA ASP A 71 1.47 -4.16 19.51
C ASP A 71 1.49 -5.61 19.00
N LEU A 72 1.64 -6.53 19.94
CA LEU A 72 1.43 -7.96 19.76
C LEU A 72 0.72 -8.51 20.99
N ASP A 73 -0.44 -9.11 20.79
CA ASP A 73 -1.10 -9.91 21.82
C ASP A 73 -0.66 -11.37 21.71
N ASP A 74 -0.03 -11.91 22.75
CA ASP A 74 0.38 -13.31 22.83
C ASP A 74 -0.17 -13.96 24.10
N GLY A 75 -1.35 -14.57 23.98
CA GLY A 75 -2.04 -15.15 25.13
C GLY A 75 -1.30 -16.35 25.72
N VAL A 76 -1.31 -16.44 27.03
CA VAL A 76 -0.75 -17.55 27.84
C VAL A 76 -1.91 -18.39 28.36
N TYR A 77 -1.97 -19.65 27.95
CA TYR A 77 -3.10 -20.55 28.20
C TYR A 77 -2.69 -21.70 29.12
N PHE A 78 -3.49 -21.97 30.12
CA PHE A 78 -3.35 -23.13 31.00
C PHE A 78 -4.51 -24.10 30.75
N LEU A 79 -4.18 -25.33 30.34
CA LEU A 79 -5.18 -26.35 29.97
C LEU A 79 -5.60 -27.20 31.19
N CYS A 80 -5.90 -26.52 32.29
CA CYS A 80 -6.31 -27.10 33.56
C CYS A 80 -7.11 -26.06 34.35
N GLU A 81 -8.03 -26.53 35.21
CA GLU A 81 -8.73 -25.64 36.13
C GLU A 81 -7.73 -25.07 37.15
N PRO A 82 -7.62 -23.74 37.28
CA PRO A 82 -6.73 -23.14 38.25
C PRO A 82 -7.27 -23.31 39.68
N ASP A 83 -6.44 -23.82 40.59
CA ASP A 83 -6.70 -23.85 42.03
C ASP A 83 -6.35 -22.51 42.73
N VAL A 84 -6.06 -21.47 41.95
CA VAL A 84 -5.69 -20.14 42.41
C VAL A 84 -6.54 -19.05 41.76
N THR A 85 -6.57 -17.87 42.39
CA THR A 85 -7.29 -16.72 41.83
C THR A 85 -6.70 -16.26 40.49
N PRO A 86 -7.50 -15.65 39.60
CA PRO A 86 -7.00 -15.09 38.35
C PRO A 86 -5.87 -14.06 38.55
N THR A 87 -5.95 -13.23 39.59
CA THR A 87 -4.86 -12.31 40.00
C THR A 87 -3.58 -13.07 40.34
N THR A 88 -3.68 -14.20 41.05
CA THR A 88 -2.52 -15.02 41.40
C THR A 88 -1.89 -15.65 40.15
N LEU A 89 -2.70 -16.18 39.22
CA LEU A 89 -2.17 -16.78 37.99
C LEU A 89 -1.50 -15.72 37.10
N GLN A 90 -2.11 -14.54 36.95
CA GLN A 90 -1.46 -13.40 36.29
C GLN A 90 -0.15 -13.00 36.98
N ARG A 91 -0.10 -12.99 38.31
CA ARG A 91 1.11 -12.65 39.07
C ARG A 91 2.27 -13.59 38.73
N TRP A 92 2.04 -14.89 38.61
CA TRP A 92 3.11 -15.83 38.24
C TRP A 92 3.66 -15.54 36.85
N VAL A 93 2.79 -15.23 35.88
CA VAL A 93 3.24 -14.80 34.54
C VAL A 93 3.99 -13.47 34.60
N TYR A 94 3.53 -12.51 35.42
CA TYR A 94 4.22 -11.24 35.66
C TYR A 94 5.63 -11.44 36.23
N GLU A 95 5.77 -12.23 37.30
CA GLU A 95 7.07 -12.52 37.93
C GLU A 95 8.06 -13.18 36.96
N ALA A 96 7.59 -14.01 36.02
CA ALA A 96 8.43 -14.63 35.00
C ALA A 96 9.04 -13.62 34.01
N VAL A 97 8.43 -12.45 33.83
CA VAL A 97 8.82 -11.48 32.77
C VAL A 97 9.08 -10.07 33.29
N LYS A 98 8.87 -9.78 34.58
CA LYS A 98 8.91 -8.42 35.13
C LYS A 98 10.22 -7.69 34.85
N ASP A 99 11.34 -8.40 34.87
CA ASP A 99 12.68 -7.85 34.64
C ASP A 99 13.25 -8.28 33.27
N HIS A 100 12.38 -8.62 32.30
CA HIS A 100 12.83 -9.06 30.98
C HIS A 100 13.49 -7.94 30.17
N THR A 101 12.96 -6.72 30.27
CA THR A 101 13.48 -5.50 29.64
C THR A 101 14.09 -4.57 30.68
N SER A 102 14.77 -3.52 30.22
CA SER A 102 15.32 -2.47 31.11
C SER A 102 14.24 -1.71 31.88
N GLU A 103 13.03 -1.61 31.32
CA GLU A 103 11.85 -1.11 32.02
C GLU A 103 11.02 -2.30 32.52
N PRO A 104 10.55 -2.29 33.77
CA PRO A 104 9.75 -3.39 34.29
C PRO A 104 8.46 -3.59 33.49
N ALA A 105 8.02 -4.85 33.39
CA ALA A 105 6.72 -5.15 32.79
C ALA A 105 5.59 -4.44 33.55
N GLN A 106 4.52 -4.08 32.84
CA GLN A 106 3.34 -3.44 33.42
C GLN A 106 2.25 -4.48 33.66
N TRP A 107 1.81 -4.62 34.92
CA TRP A 107 0.71 -5.50 35.26
C TRP A 107 -0.63 -4.78 35.13
N ARG A 108 -1.19 -4.80 33.91
CA ARG A 108 -2.48 -4.22 33.57
C ARG A 108 -3.62 -5.12 34.04
N LYS A 109 -4.86 -4.62 33.91
CA LYS A 109 -6.06 -5.32 34.38
C LYS A 109 -6.29 -6.67 33.67
N LYS A 110 -6.16 -6.69 32.34
CA LYS A 110 -6.44 -7.87 31.50
C LYS A 110 -5.17 -8.56 30.94
N CYS A 111 -3.98 -8.01 31.17
CA CYS A 111 -2.74 -8.56 30.62
C CYS A 111 -1.49 -8.08 31.38
N ILE A 112 -0.36 -8.75 31.12
CA ILE A 112 0.97 -8.27 31.46
C ILE A 112 1.59 -7.68 30.19
N ARG A 113 1.98 -6.41 30.22
CA ARG A 113 2.61 -5.72 29.07
C ARG A 113 4.12 -5.65 29.25
N VAL A 114 4.87 -6.20 28.30
CA VAL A 114 6.33 -6.07 28.23
C VAL A 114 6.69 -5.05 27.14
N THR A 115 7.37 -3.97 27.53
CA THR A 115 7.67 -2.83 26.63
C THR A 115 9.10 -2.86 26.13
N TYR A 116 9.28 -2.90 24.80
CA TYR A 116 10.57 -2.70 24.15
C TYR A 116 10.62 -1.24 23.67
N LYS A 117 11.27 -0.40 24.45
CA LYS A 117 11.26 1.07 24.32
C LYS A 117 11.47 1.54 22.88
N ALA A 118 10.56 2.41 22.42
CA ALA A 118 10.52 2.98 21.07
C ALA A 118 10.48 1.94 19.92
N ASP A 119 10.09 0.70 20.20
CA ASP A 119 9.99 -0.35 19.17
C ASP A 119 8.58 -0.96 19.15
N TYR A 120 8.19 -1.69 20.20
CA TYR A 120 6.88 -2.36 20.30
C TYR A 120 6.60 -2.80 21.74
N HIS A 121 5.38 -3.23 22.01
CA HIS A 121 5.04 -3.93 23.25
C HIS A 121 4.37 -5.28 22.97
N ILE A 122 4.59 -6.23 23.88
CA ILE A 122 3.95 -7.55 23.85
C ILE A 122 3.03 -7.65 25.07
N ASP A 123 1.74 -7.82 24.80
CA ASP A 123 0.72 -8.02 25.81
C ASP A 123 0.46 -9.53 25.99
N LEU A 124 0.52 -9.97 27.24
CA LEU A 124 0.36 -11.35 27.66
C LEU A 124 -0.94 -11.49 28.47
N PRO A 125 -2.11 -11.56 27.82
CA PRO A 125 -3.34 -11.95 28.49
C PRO A 125 -3.25 -13.41 28.95
N VAL A 126 -3.79 -13.71 30.12
CA VAL A 126 -3.65 -15.01 30.76
C VAL A 126 -5.00 -15.69 30.80
N TYR A 127 -5.06 -16.94 30.33
CA TYR A 127 -6.28 -17.72 30.19
C TYR A 127 -6.14 -19.08 30.86
N TYR A 128 -7.26 -19.65 31.29
CA TYR A 128 -7.40 -21.10 31.38
C TYR A 128 -8.45 -21.60 30.40
N MET A 129 -8.42 -22.90 30.10
CA MET A 129 -9.41 -23.58 29.28
C MET A 129 -9.46 -25.05 29.68
N LEU A 130 -10.66 -25.59 29.95
CA LEU A 130 -10.84 -27.02 30.20
C LEU A 130 -10.96 -27.78 28.87
N ALA A 131 -10.66 -29.08 28.89
CA ALA A 131 -10.63 -29.89 27.67
C ALA A 131 -12.02 -30.11 27.05
N ASP A 132 -13.06 -29.98 27.87
CA ASP A 132 -14.48 -30.17 27.56
C ASP A 132 -15.25 -28.85 27.40
N GLU A 133 -14.57 -27.70 27.50
CA GLU A 133 -15.16 -26.38 27.25
C GLU A 133 -14.80 -25.86 25.85
N ASP A 134 -15.74 -25.12 25.25
CA ASP A 134 -15.55 -24.55 23.93
C ASP A 134 -14.76 -23.22 23.95
N HIS A 135 -14.80 -22.49 25.07
CA HIS A 135 -14.26 -21.14 25.18
C HIS A 135 -13.27 -20.99 26.34
N PRO A 136 -12.20 -20.21 26.17
CA PRO A 136 -11.26 -19.91 27.24
C PRO A 136 -11.76 -18.79 28.16
N HIS A 137 -11.26 -18.83 29.39
CA HIS A 137 -11.57 -17.88 30.46
C HIS A 137 -10.40 -16.95 30.70
N LEU A 138 -10.59 -15.65 30.49
CA LEU A 138 -9.58 -14.61 30.70
C LEU A 138 -9.46 -14.28 32.18
N ALA A 139 -8.23 -14.27 32.70
CA ALA A 139 -7.94 -13.74 34.02
C ALA A 139 -8.05 -12.22 34.03
N VAL A 140 -8.88 -11.68 34.93
CA VAL A 140 -9.02 -10.24 35.15
C VAL A 140 -8.58 -9.88 36.56
N LYS A 141 -7.53 -9.06 36.65
CA LYS A 141 -6.92 -8.63 37.91
C LYS A 141 -7.98 -7.99 38.81
N ASN A 142 -8.12 -8.55 40.01
CA ASN A 142 -9.01 -8.11 41.08
C ASN A 142 -10.52 -8.19 40.76
N GLU A 143 -10.93 -8.93 39.72
CA GLU A 143 -12.35 -9.12 39.39
C GLU A 143 -12.72 -10.60 39.34
N GLY A 144 -12.07 -11.39 38.48
CA GLY A 144 -12.47 -12.79 38.29
C GLY A 144 -12.05 -13.34 36.94
N TRP A 145 -12.74 -14.40 36.54
CA TRP A 145 -12.66 -14.98 35.20
C TRP A 145 -13.76 -14.36 34.32
N GLU A 146 -13.41 -13.96 33.11
CA GLU A 146 -14.35 -13.49 32.09
C GLU A 146 -14.27 -14.39 30.85
N ASP A 147 -15.41 -14.79 30.29
CA ASP A 147 -15.45 -15.47 28.99
C ASP A 147 -14.85 -14.56 27.91
N SER A 148 -13.86 -15.05 27.18
CA SER A 148 -13.24 -14.27 26.10
C SER A 148 -12.52 -15.21 25.15
N ASP A 149 -13.02 -15.31 23.91
CA ASP A 149 -12.42 -16.17 22.88
C ASP A 149 -11.83 -15.37 21.70
N PRO A 150 -10.55 -14.97 21.79
CA PRO A 150 -9.85 -14.32 20.69
C PRO A 150 -9.79 -15.17 19.43
N LYS A 151 -9.78 -16.50 19.54
CA LYS A 151 -9.68 -17.41 18.39
C LYS A 151 -11.01 -17.49 17.66
N GLU A 152 -12.12 -17.50 18.37
CA GLU A 152 -13.46 -17.38 17.79
C GLU A 152 -13.58 -16.06 17.03
N PHE A 153 -13.21 -14.92 17.63
CA PHE A 153 -13.25 -13.63 16.96
C PHE A 153 -12.40 -13.59 15.68
N ILE A 154 -11.17 -14.13 15.74
CA ILE A 154 -10.31 -14.25 14.55
C ILE A 154 -10.97 -15.10 13.47
N THR A 155 -11.64 -16.18 13.85
CA THR A 155 -12.31 -17.09 12.92
C THR A 155 -13.53 -16.42 12.29
N TRP A 156 -14.33 -15.72 13.08
CA TRP A 156 -15.45 -14.91 12.63
C TRP A 156 -15.00 -13.83 11.65
N PHE A 157 -14.04 -12.96 12.05
CA PHE A 157 -13.63 -11.82 11.22
C PHE A 157 -13.03 -12.25 9.87
N ARG A 158 -12.32 -13.40 9.84
CA ARG A 158 -11.80 -13.95 8.58
C ARG A 158 -12.89 -14.32 7.57
N LYS A 159 -14.08 -14.70 8.03
CA LYS A 159 -15.23 -14.99 7.17
C LYS A 159 -15.88 -13.73 6.61
N GLN A 160 -15.71 -12.59 7.29
CA GLN A 160 -16.27 -11.30 6.86
C GLN A 160 -15.41 -10.57 5.83
N ARG A 161 -14.19 -11.05 5.57
CA ARG A 161 -13.28 -10.40 4.63
C ARG A 161 -13.82 -10.46 3.21
N ASP A 162 -13.83 -9.30 2.56
CA ASP A 162 -14.11 -9.20 1.13
C ASP A 162 -12.93 -9.72 0.29
N ALA A 163 -13.23 -10.16 -0.93
CA ALA A 163 -12.23 -10.73 -1.85
C ALA A 163 -11.11 -9.73 -2.23
N LYS A 164 -11.41 -8.42 -2.23
CA LYS A 164 -10.44 -7.37 -2.55
C LYS A 164 -9.65 -6.92 -1.31
N GLY A 165 -9.96 -7.44 -0.12
CA GLY A 165 -9.35 -7.06 1.16
C GLY A 165 -9.61 -5.60 1.59
N GLN A 166 -10.62 -4.93 1.05
CA GLN A 166 -10.99 -3.55 1.36
C GLN A 166 -11.41 -3.39 2.83
N LEU A 167 -12.20 -4.31 3.39
CA LEU A 167 -12.62 -4.24 4.79
C LEU A 167 -11.40 -4.16 5.72
N VAL A 168 -10.38 -5.00 5.49
CA VAL A 168 -9.14 -5.00 6.30
C VAL A 168 -8.40 -3.67 6.19
N ARG A 169 -8.39 -3.04 5.00
CA ARG A 169 -7.78 -1.71 4.80
C ARG A 169 -8.55 -0.62 5.53
N LEU A 170 -9.89 -0.60 5.43
CA LEU A 170 -10.73 0.36 6.15
C LEU A 170 -10.56 0.26 7.68
N VAL A 171 -10.49 -0.95 8.23
CA VAL A 171 -10.17 -1.15 9.66
C VAL A 171 -8.83 -0.51 10.02
N LYS A 172 -7.80 -0.67 9.19
CA LYS A 172 -6.49 -0.03 9.44
C LYS A 172 -6.57 1.49 9.36
N TYR A 173 -7.39 2.06 8.47
CA TYR A 173 -7.59 3.51 8.38
C TYR A 173 -8.29 4.05 9.62
N LEU A 174 -9.38 3.42 10.09
CA LEU A 174 -10.05 3.81 11.33
C LEU A 174 -9.13 3.70 12.56
N LYS A 175 -8.28 2.67 12.61
CA LYS A 175 -7.28 2.55 13.68
C LYS A 175 -6.22 3.65 13.63
N SER A 176 -5.80 4.06 12.42
CA SER A 176 -4.85 5.17 12.27
C SER A 176 -5.48 6.50 12.64
N TRP A 177 -6.74 6.72 12.27
CA TRP A 177 -7.52 7.89 12.69
C TRP A 177 -7.64 7.94 14.22
N GLY A 178 -8.11 6.85 14.84
CA GLY A 178 -8.27 6.79 16.29
C GLY A 178 -6.97 6.96 17.08
N ASP A 179 -5.83 6.58 16.51
CA ASP A 179 -4.49 6.81 17.08
C ASP A 179 -3.99 8.25 16.89
N TRP A 180 -4.41 8.91 15.80
CA TRP A 180 -4.02 10.29 15.49
C TRP A 180 -4.85 11.33 16.25
N CYS A 181 -6.06 10.98 16.68
CA CYS A 181 -6.87 11.81 17.55
C CYS A 181 -6.16 12.09 18.90
N ALA A 182 -6.13 13.37 19.30
CA ALA A 182 -5.46 13.79 20.55
C ALA A 182 -6.19 13.31 21.82
N HIS A 183 -7.51 13.07 21.73
CA HIS A 183 -8.32 12.58 22.83
C HIS A 183 -8.52 11.06 22.71
N LYS A 184 -8.99 10.46 23.81
CA LYS A 184 -9.21 9.01 23.88
C LYS A 184 -10.31 8.56 22.91
N MET A 185 -9.99 7.62 22.04
CA MET A 185 -10.90 7.03 21.06
C MET A 185 -11.30 5.59 21.42
N PRO A 186 -12.38 5.05 20.81
CA PRO A 186 -12.70 3.63 20.86
C PRO A 186 -11.51 2.74 20.51
N SER A 187 -11.44 1.57 21.14
CA SER A 187 -10.33 0.63 20.93
C SER A 187 -10.28 0.12 19.48
N GLY A 188 -9.10 -0.38 19.07
CA GLY A 188 -8.96 -1.03 17.76
C GLY A 188 -9.89 -2.22 17.55
N LEU A 189 -10.34 -2.89 18.63
CA LEU A 189 -11.38 -3.92 18.56
C LEU A 189 -12.74 -3.31 18.19
N CYS A 190 -13.15 -2.23 18.86
CA CYS A 190 -14.38 -1.50 18.54
C CYS A 190 -14.35 -1.00 17.09
N MET A 191 -13.24 -0.40 16.66
CA MET A 191 -13.08 0.06 15.27
C MET A 191 -13.20 -1.11 14.27
N THR A 192 -12.74 -2.30 14.63
CA THR A 192 -12.86 -3.50 13.79
C THR A 192 -14.32 -3.95 13.65
N VAL A 193 -15.06 -3.98 14.76
CA VAL A 193 -16.49 -4.37 14.78
C VAL A 193 -17.33 -3.33 14.03
N LEU A 194 -17.14 -2.04 14.32
CA LEU A 194 -17.85 -0.95 13.64
C LEU A 194 -17.62 -0.98 12.13
N ALA A 195 -16.37 -1.20 11.70
CA ALA A 195 -16.04 -1.31 10.27
C ALA A 195 -16.79 -2.45 9.58
N GLU A 196 -16.90 -3.59 10.24
CA GLU A 196 -17.54 -4.78 9.69
C GLU A 196 -19.06 -4.60 9.62
N CYS A 197 -19.70 -4.13 10.70
CA CYS A 197 -21.15 -3.93 10.77
C CYS A 197 -21.65 -2.86 9.78
N ASN A 198 -20.78 -1.90 9.43
CA ASN A 198 -21.13 -0.75 8.59
C ASN A 198 -20.39 -0.75 7.24
N PHE A 199 -19.82 -1.88 6.83
CA PHE A 199 -19.00 -1.96 5.61
C PHE A 199 -19.81 -1.65 4.35
N VAL A 200 -19.36 -0.66 3.58
CA VAL A 200 -19.90 -0.33 2.26
C VAL A 200 -18.80 -0.45 1.22
N ALA A 201 -18.91 -1.44 0.34
CA ALA A 201 -17.91 -1.67 -0.69
C ALA A 201 -17.93 -0.57 -1.76
N ASN A 202 -16.74 -0.20 -2.23
CA ASN A 202 -16.56 0.71 -3.37
C ASN A 202 -15.32 0.31 -4.18
N ASP A 203 -15.21 0.75 -5.43
CA ASP A 203 -13.98 0.53 -6.22
C ASP A 203 -12.83 1.44 -5.78
N ARG A 204 -13.14 2.52 -5.05
CA ARG A 204 -12.16 3.44 -4.47
C ARG A 204 -12.21 3.46 -2.94
N ASP A 205 -11.06 3.36 -2.29
CA ASP A 205 -10.95 3.32 -0.83
C ASP A 205 -11.29 4.66 -0.16
N ASP A 206 -11.08 5.80 -0.83
CA ASP A 206 -11.49 7.13 -0.34
C ASP A 206 -13.02 7.24 -0.23
N CYS A 207 -13.72 6.82 -1.29
CA CYS A 207 -15.18 6.73 -1.30
C CYS A 207 -15.71 5.70 -0.30
N ALA A 208 -15.04 4.54 -0.18
CA ALA A 208 -15.44 3.48 0.76
C ALA A 208 -15.30 3.93 2.22
N LEU A 209 -14.20 4.62 2.57
CA LEU A 209 -14.00 5.14 3.92
C LEU A 209 -15.07 6.17 4.26
N ARG A 210 -15.34 7.13 3.37
CA ARG A 210 -16.40 8.13 3.57
C ARG A 210 -17.77 7.50 3.78
N ALA A 211 -18.14 6.53 2.94
CA ALA A 211 -19.40 5.80 3.08
C ALA A 211 -19.48 5.04 4.40
N LEU A 212 -18.38 4.40 4.81
CA LEU A 212 -18.27 3.70 6.09
C LEU A 212 -18.45 4.67 7.28
N LEU A 213 -17.79 5.83 7.26
CA LEU A 213 -17.89 6.82 8.33
C LEU A 213 -19.34 7.31 8.50
N LYS A 214 -20.03 7.63 7.40
CA LYS A 214 -21.45 8.00 7.40
C LYS A 214 -22.36 6.88 7.91
N ALA A 215 -22.06 5.63 7.54
CA ALA A 215 -22.80 4.46 8.02
C ALA A 215 -22.62 4.27 9.53
N ILE A 216 -21.38 4.32 10.04
CA ILE A 216 -21.07 4.28 11.48
C ILE A 216 -21.80 5.41 12.22
N ARG A 217 -21.75 6.64 11.69
CA ARG A 217 -22.39 7.81 12.28
C ARG A 217 -23.90 7.63 12.42
N THR A 218 -24.53 7.09 11.38
CA THR A 218 -25.98 6.82 11.34
C THR A 218 -26.36 5.69 12.31
N ASP A 219 -25.58 4.61 12.33
CA ASP A 219 -25.82 3.45 13.19
C ASP A 219 -25.73 3.82 14.68
N LEU A 220 -24.67 4.53 15.07
CA LEU A 220 -24.44 4.94 16.45
C LEU A 220 -25.37 6.05 16.95
N GLU A 221 -25.94 6.85 16.05
CA GLU A 221 -27.00 7.82 16.39
C GLU A 221 -28.31 7.12 16.76
N ARG A 222 -28.61 6.00 16.10
CA ARG A 222 -29.79 5.19 16.42
C ARG A 222 -29.61 4.51 17.78
N GLU A 223 -28.44 3.92 18.03
CA GLU A 223 -28.11 3.30 19.30
C GLU A 223 -26.60 3.38 19.55
N TRP A 224 -26.18 4.04 20.64
CA TRP A 224 -24.78 4.08 21.05
C TRP A 224 -24.36 2.74 21.66
N LYS A 225 -24.03 1.78 20.79
CA LYS A 225 -23.74 0.41 21.19
C LYS A 225 -22.79 -0.26 20.20
N CYS A 226 -21.88 -1.08 20.70
CA CYS A 226 -20.95 -1.85 19.88
C CYS A 226 -20.93 -3.29 20.41
N THR A 227 -21.77 -4.16 19.86
CA THR A 227 -21.94 -5.52 20.37
C THR A 227 -20.85 -6.44 19.86
N MET A 228 -20.21 -7.19 20.75
CA MET A 228 -19.23 -8.20 20.39
C MET A 228 -19.89 -9.32 19.56
N PRO A 229 -19.43 -9.62 18.33
CA PRO A 229 -20.07 -10.61 17.46
C PRO A 229 -19.82 -12.08 17.86
N THR A 230 -18.93 -12.30 18.83
CA THR A 230 -18.50 -13.61 19.33
C THR A 230 -18.53 -13.60 20.86
N THR A 231 -18.23 -14.73 21.50
CA THR A 231 -18.22 -14.84 22.96
C THR A 231 -17.39 -13.70 23.60
N PRO A 232 -17.97 -12.95 24.57
CA PRO A 232 -19.22 -13.22 25.29
C PRO A 232 -20.49 -12.51 24.77
N GLY A 233 -20.42 -11.78 23.65
CA GLY A 233 -21.57 -11.03 23.14
C GLY A 233 -21.88 -9.73 23.91
N ASP A 234 -20.90 -9.20 24.63
CA ASP A 234 -21.05 -7.99 25.46
C ASP A 234 -21.04 -6.69 24.64
N ASP A 235 -21.50 -5.60 25.26
CA ASP A 235 -21.39 -4.27 24.68
C ASP A 235 -20.01 -3.66 24.99
N LEU A 236 -19.18 -3.53 23.94
CA LEU A 236 -17.84 -2.96 24.01
C LEU A 236 -17.85 -1.48 24.40
N PHE A 237 -18.98 -0.78 24.24
CA PHE A 237 -19.15 0.62 24.63
C PHE A 237 -19.66 0.79 26.06
N GLY A 238 -20.10 -0.27 26.73
CA GLY A 238 -20.72 -0.19 28.06
C GLY A 238 -19.85 0.42 29.16
N LYS A 239 -18.52 0.54 28.93
CA LYS A 239 -17.56 1.16 29.85
C LYS A 239 -17.08 2.55 29.43
N TYR A 240 -17.58 3.08 28.31
CA TYR A 240 -17.19 4.40 27.81
C TYR A 240 -18.03 5.50 28.44
N SER A 241 -17.40 6.64 28.73
CA SER A 241 -18.08 7.80 29.31
C SER A 241 -18.86 8.57 28.25
N ASP A 242 -19.85 9.36 28.69
CA ASP A 242 -20.55 10.30 27.81
C ASP A 242 -19.61 11.33 27.17
N GLU A 243 -18.51 11.67 27.85
CA GLU A 243 -17.45 12.52 27.30
C GLU A 243 -16.75 11.87 26.12
N LEU A 244 -16.37 10.59 26.24
CA LEU A 244 -15.78 9.84 25.12
C LEU A 244 -16.77 9.74 23.96
N LYS A 245 -18.05 9.48 24.25
CA LYS A 245 -19.12 9.44 23.25
C LYS A 245 -19.21 10.75 22.46
N ARG A 246 -19.26 11.89 23.15
CA ARG A 246 -19.31 13.21 22.50
C ARG A 246 -18.08 13.46 21.64
N ASN A 247 -16.89 13.29 22.22
CA ASN A 247 -15.63 13.51 21.50
C ASN A 247 -15.53 12.61 20.24
N PHE A 248 -16.01 11.37 20.32
CA PHE A 248 -16.04 10.48 19.17
C PHE A 248 -16.98 10.97 18.06
N PHE A 249 -18.19 11.44 18.41
CA PHE A 249 -19.11 12.01 17.43
C PHE A 249 -18.55 13.30 16.81
N ASP A 250 -17.99 14.19 17.62
CA ASP A 250 -17.39 15.44 17.12
C ASP A 250 -16.26 15.13 16.13
N ALA A 251 -15.33 14.23 16.49
CA ALA A 251 -14.26 13.81 15.60
C ALA A 251 -14.74 13.08 14.34
N LEU A 252 -15.83 12.29 14.46
CA LEU A 252 -16.42 11.57 13.34
C LEU A 252 -17.08 12.54 12.36
N ASP A 253 -17.80 13.54 12.86
CA ASP A 253 -18.47 14.57 12.05
C ASP A 253 -17.43 15.44 11.32
N GLU A 254 -16.34 15.85 11.99
CA GLU A 254 -15.22 16.56 11.36
C GLU A 254 -14.56 15.75 10.23
N LEU A 255 -14.31 14.46 10.47
CA LEU A 255 -13.73 13.58 9.44
C LEU A 255 -14.72 13.35 8.28
N ILE A 256 -16.03 13.29 8.54
CA ILE A 256 -17.04 13.17 7.49
C ILE A 256 -17.08 14.45 6.63
N GLU A 257 -16.99 15.62 7.23
CA GLU A 257 -16.98 16.91 6.52
C GLU A 257 -15.77 17.01 5.58
N ASP A 258 -14.56 16.78 6.09
CA ASP A 258 -13.33 16.79 5.28
C ASP A 258 -13.35 15.68 4.20
N ALA A 259 -13.96 14.52 4.50
CA ALA A 259 -14.13 13.44 3.53
C ALA A 259 -15.14 13.78 2.43
N ASP A 260 -16.21 14.51 2.74
CA ASP A 260 -17.16 15.01 1.76
C ASP A 260 -16.49 16.04 0.85
N GLU A 261 -15.81 17.05 1.41
CA GLU A 261 -15.09 18.05 0.62
C GLU A 261 -14.02 17.39 -0.28
N ALA A 262 -13.20 16.50 0.28
CA ALA A 262 -12.12 15.86 -0.46
C ALA A 262 -12.62 15.00 -1.63
N VAL A 263 -13.78 14.37 -1.48
CA VAL A 263 -14.33 13.48 -2.49
C VAL A 263 -15.22 14.26 -3.46
N ASP A 264 -16.22 15.04 -2.99
CA ASP A 264 -17.28 15.69 -3.78
C ASP A 264 -16.90 17.05 -4.39
N ASP A 265 -16.06 17.83 -3.72
CA ASP A 265 -15.85 19.24 -4.10
C ASP A 265 -14.44 19.52 -4.64
N GLU A 266 -13.42 18.88 -4.07
CA GLU A 266 -12.03 19.12 -4.43
C GLU A 266 -11.65 18.41 -5.74
N LYS A 267 -10.86 19.08 -6.58
CA LYS A 267 -10.33 18.57 -7.86
C LYS A 267 -8.83 18.33 -7.80
N ASN A 268 -8.11 19.12 -7.04
CA ASN A 268 -6.67 19.01 -6.87
C ASN A 268 -6.33 17.90 -5.87
N GLN A 269 -5.54 16.92 -6.29
CA GLN A 269 -5.23 15.75 -5.46
C GLN A 269 -4.38 16.11 -4.23
N LEU A 270 -3.50 17.10 -4.31
CA LEU A 270 -2.72 17.59 -3.17
C LEU A 270 -3.65 18.22 -2.13
N SER A 271 -4.56 19.10 -2.54
CA SER A 271 -5.56 19.69 -1.62
C SER A 271 -6.43 18.61 -0.97
N ALA A 272 -6.98 17.68 -1.75
CA ALA A 272 -7.79 16.59 -1.22
C ALA A 272 -6.99 15.69 -0.27
N SER A 273 -5.72 15.42 -0.58
CA SER A 273 -4.84 14.62 0.30
C SER A 273 -4.56 15.31 1.64
N LYS A 274 -4.55 16.64 1.70
CA LYS A 274 -4.35 17.39 2.95
C LYS A 274 -5.54 17.23 3.90
N LEU A 275 -6.77 17.23 3.37
CA LEU A 275 -7.98 16.94 4.13
C LEU A 275 -7.92 15.53 4.75
N TRP A 276 -7.53 14.52 3.96
CA TRP A 276 -7.33 13.17 4.50
C TRP A 276 -6.19 13.08 5.53
N ARG A 277 -5.07 13.72 5.25
CA ARG A 277 -3.87 13.71 6.09
C ARG A 277 -4.09 14.42 7.42
N HIS A 278 -4.97 15.41 7.48
CA HIS A 278 -5.40 16.06 8.72
C HIS A 278 -5.85 15.03 9.76
N HIS A 279 -6.66 14.06 9.35
CA HIS A 279 -7.26 13.05 10.23
C HIS A 279 -6.47 11.73 10.29
N LEU A 280 -5.80 11.34 9.21
CA LEU A 280 -5.11 10.05 9.11
C LEU A 280 -3.62 10.13 9.48
N GLY A 281 -3.12 11.35 9.71
CA GLY A 281 -1.76 11.62 10.16
C GLY A 281 -0.70 11.54 9.05
N PRO A 282 0.57 11.77 9.39
CA PRO A 282 1.65 12.06 8.43
C PRO A 282 2.09 10.87 7.57
N ARG A 283 1.60 9.65 7.84
CA ARG A 283 1.84 8.48 7.00
C ARG A 283 0.94 8.47 5.76
N PHE A 284 -0.14 9.25 5.75
CA PHE A 284 -0.92 9.48 4.54
C PHE A 284 -0.10 10.35 3.57
N PRO A 285 0.17 9.87 2.34
CA PRO A 285 1.03 10.57 1.40
C PRO A 285 0.36 11.84 0.87
N ASP A 286 1.18 12.84 0.53
CA ASP A 286 0.70 13.99 -0.22
C ASP A 286 0.37 13.57 -1.66
N GLY A 287 -0.72 14.12 -2.20
CA GLY A 287 -1.12 13.96 -3.59
C GLY A 287 -0.32 14.85 -4.54
N LEU A 288 -0.55 14.66 -5.84
CA LEU A 288 0.00 15.52 -6.87
C LEU A 288 -0.74 16.87 -6.88
N ASP A 289 -0.01 17.96 -7.08
CA ASP A 289 -0.59 19.31 -7.19
C ASP A 289 -1.23 19.55 -8.56
N GLU A 290 -2.22 18.72 -8.90
CA GLU A 290 -2.93 18.72 -10.18
C GLU A 290 -4.33 18.11 -10.07
N ASP A 291 -5.17 18.39 -11.07
CA ASP A 291 -6.45 17.70 -11.28
C ASP A 291 -6.19 16.34 -11.95
N VAL A 292 -5.94 15.33 -11.13
CA VAL A 292 -5.61 13.96 -11.58
C VAL A 292 -6.73 13.29 -12.35
N ASP A 293 -7.99 13.64 -12.10
CA ASP A 293 -9.13 13.08 -12.83
C ASP A 293 -9.24 13.66 -14.24
N ALA A 294 -9.11 14.98 -14.36
CA ALA A 294 -9.05 15.62 -15.68
C ALA A 294 -7.83 15.13 -16.48
N LYS A 295 -6.71 14.87 -15.78
CA LYS A 295 -5.52 14.24 -16.36
C LYS A 295 -5.80 12.83 -16.84
N GLU A 296 -6.43 11.99 -16.00
CA GLU A 296 -6.80 10.62 -16.36
C GLU A 296 -7.69 10.60 -17.60
N VAL A 297 -8.72 11.46 -17.69
CA VAL A 297 -9.63 11.53 -18.84
C VAL A 297 -8.86 11.78 -20.16
N LYS A 298 -7.90 12.71 -20.16
CA LYS A 298 -7.06 12.99 -21.35
C LYS A 298 -6.18 11.80 -21.71
N LEU A 299 -5.60 11.15 -20.70
CA LEU A 299 -4.75 9.99 -20.89
C LEU A 299 -5.54 8.79 -21.41
N ARG A 300 -6.77 8.57 -20.90
CA ARG A 300 -7.70 7.53 -21.37
C ARG A 300 -8.05 7.72 -22.85
N ALA A 301 -8.36 8.94 -23.27
CA ALA A 301 -8.61 9.24 -24.68
C ALA A 301 -7.39 8.93 -25.57
N SER A 302 -6.18 9.20 -25.07
CA SER A 302 -4.94 8.84 -25.77
C SER A 302 -4.73 7.32 -25.82
N ALA A 303 -4.95 6.63 -24.70
CA ALA A 303 -4.86 5.17 -24.60
C ALA A 303 -5.85 4.47 -25.54
N ASP A 304 -7.08 4.97 -25.68
CA ASP A 304 -8.08 4.41 -26.61
C ASP A 304 -7.65 4.53 -28.07
N LEU A 305 -6.99 5.64 -28.45
CA LEU A 305 -6.42 5.79 -29.79
C LEU A 305 -5.30 4.78 -30.04
N ILE A 306 -4.44 4.56 -29.04
CA ILE A 306 -3.32 3.61 -29.11
C ILE A 306 -3.86 2.19 -29.25
N ASN A 307 -4.74 1.77 -28.33
CA ASN A 307 -5.29 0.42 -28.28
C ASN A 307 -6.16 0.08 -29.49
N SER A 308 -6.78 1.08 -30.14
CA SER A 308 -7.52 0.88 -31.40
C SER A 308 -6.63 0.89 -32.66
N GLY A 309 -5.31 1.05 -32.53
CA GLY A 309 -4.38 1.10 -33.65
C GLY A 309 -4.51 2.36 -34.52
N ARG A 310 -5.18 3.41 -34.02
CA ARG A 310 -5.46 4.67 -34.73
C ARG A 310 -4.59 5.84 -34.26
N ALA A 311 -3.65 5.58 -33.35
CA ALA A 311 -2.73 6.57 -32.84
C ALA A 311 -1.68 6.98 -33.89
N ALA A 312 -1.35 8.26 -33.88
CA ALA A 312 -0.20 8.83 -34.55
C ALA A 312 0.45 9.86 -33.60
N THR A 313 1.77 9.99 -33.73
CA THR A 313 2.57 10.91 -32.94
C THR A 313 2.77 12.21 -33.69
N THR A 314 2.43 13.33 -33.06
CA THR A 314 2.59 14.68 -33.61
C THR A 314 4.05 15.14 -33.57
N ALA A 315 4.38 16.24 -34.26
CA ALA A 315 5.72 16.83 -34.21
C ALA A 315 6.15 17.29 -32.79
N ALA A 316 5.17 17.51 -31.89
CA ALA A 316 5.39 17.81 -30.48
C ALA A 316 5.48 16.56 -29.59
N VAL A 317 5.52 15.36 -30.19
CA VAL A 317 5.64 14.06 -29.50
C VAL A 317 4.40 13.76 -28.63
N SER A 318 3.22 14.23 -29.06
CA SER A 318 1.94 13.95 -28.40
C SER A 318 1.12 12.94 -29.22
N ILE A 319 0.27 12.17 -28.54
CA ILE A 319 -0.65 11.22 -29.19
C ILE A 319 -1.85 11.96 -29.77
N ALA A 320 -2.19 11.64 -31.02
CA ALA A 320 -3.39 12.11 -31.71
C ALA A 320 -3.91 11.05 -32.68
N SER A 321 -5.05 11.29 -33.32
CA SER A 321 -5.52 10.44 -34.42
C SER A 321 -4.59 10.53 -35.64
N GLN A 322 -4.57 9.48 -36.47
CA GLN A 322 -3.86 9.50 -37.76
C GLN A 322 -4.22 10.71 -38.64
N GLY A 323 -3.25 11.20 -39.40
CA GLY A 323 -3.36 12.36 -40.29
C GLY A 323 -2.13 12.49 -41.19
N ARG A 324 -2.23 13.31 -42.25
CA ARG A 324 -1.19 13.40 -43.30
C ARG A 324 0.20 13.85 -42.80
N ASP A 325 0.23 14.69 -41.76
CA ASP A 325 1.48 15.29 -41.25
C ASP A 325 1.91 14.70 -39.90
N ARG A 326 1.44 13.50 -39.56
CA ARG A 326 1.72 12.82 -38.29
C ARG A 326 2.33 11.45 -38.58
N VAL A 327 3.19 10.98 -37.68
CA VAL A 327 3.83 9.68 -37.83
C VAL A 327 2.96 8.61 -37.19
N SER A 328 2.51 7.62 -37.97
CA SER A 328 1.70 6.53 -37.43
C SER A 328 2.46 5.72 -36.40
N ASN A 329 1.78 5.36 -35.32
CA ASN A 329 2.33 4.51 -34.28
C ASN A 329 2.26 3.04 -34.73
N PRO A 330 3.39 2.34 -34.90
CA PRO A 330 3.37 0.95 -35.34
C PRO A 330 3.01 0.02 -34.18
N PRO A 331 2.27 -1.08 -34.44
CA PRO A 331 1.92 -2.04 -33.40
C PRO A 331 3.19 -2.64 -32.78
N HIS A 332 3.17 -2.78 -31.47
CA HIS A 332 4.25 -3.36 -30.67
C HIS A 332 3.68 -3.77 -29.31
N ARG A 333 4.50 -4.47 -28.52
CA ARG A 333 4.25 -4.68 -27.09
C ARG A 333 5.45 -4.18 -26.30
N PHE A 334 5.20 -3.51 -25.19
CA PHE A 334 6.23 -3.17 -24.22
C PHE A 334 6.79 -4.45 -23.59
N ASP A 335 8.10 -4.48 -23.41
CA ASP A 335 8.82 -5.59 -22.78
C ASP A 335 9.22 -5.18 -21.35
N GLY A 336 9.30 -6.14 -20.45
CA GLY A 336 9.77 -5.99 -19.08
C GLY A 336 10.87 -6.99 -18.75
N GLY A 337 11.32 -7.73 -19.78
CA GLY A 337 12.25 -8.85 -19.67
C GLY A 337 13.72 -8.45 -19.57
N ARG A 338 14.56 -9.46 -19.34
CA ARG A 338 16.02 -9.29 -19.23
C ARG A 338 16.69 -9.65 -20.56
N ARG A 339 17.21 -8.61 -21.23
CA ARG A 339 18.24 -8.59 -22.28
C ARG A 339 17.77 -8.43 -23.72
N PHE A 340 18.57 -7.62 -24.43
CA PHE A 340 18.72 -7.66 -25.89
C PHE A 340 19.81 -8.69 -26.28
N HIS A 341 19.61 -9.38 -27.41
CA HIS A 341 20.69 -10.10 -28.09
C HIS A 341 21.56 -9.11 -28.88
N LEU A 342 22.89 -9.30 -28.83
CA LEU A 342 23.85 -8.50 -29.60
C LEU A 342 23.69 -8.79 -31.10
N LEU A 343 23.53 -7.76 -31.93
CA LEU A 343 23.54 -7.90 -33.38
C LEU A 343 24.97 -7.80 -33.92
N ALA A 344 25.25 -8.53 -34.99
CA ALA A 344 26.56 -8.60 -35.62
C ALA A 344 26.99 -7.22 -36.17
N ARG A 345 28.21 -6.81 -35.80
CA ARG A 345 28.90 -5.65 -36.37
C ARG A 345 29.36 -5.99 -37.79
N GLN A 346 28.70 -5.49 -38.83
CA GLN A 346 29.26 -5.56 -40.18
C GLN A 346 29.37 -4.18 -40.82
N GLY A 347 30.62 -3.85 -41.24
CA GLY A 347 31.05 -3.11 -42.45
C GLY A 347 30.40 -1.78 -42.84
N ARG A 348 29.43 -1.25 -42.09
CA ARG A 348 28.63 -0.09 -42.50
C ARG A 348 29.25 1.23 -42.06
N ASN A 349 29.05 2.25 -42.89
CA ASN A 349 29.38 3.63 -42.55
C ASN A 349 28.35 4.18 -41.55
N TRP A 350 28.56 3.89 -40.27
CA TRP A 350 27.66 4.30 -39.17
C TRP A 350 27.54 5.82 -39.02
N PHE A 351 28.57 6.58 -39.41
CA PHE A 351 28.49 8.04 -39.45
C PHE A 351 27.37 8.49 -40.41
N ALA A 352 27.28 7.90 -41.61
CA ALA A 352 26.21 8.23 -42.56
C ALA A 352 24.83 7.81 -42.06
N VAL A 353 24.73 6.64 -41.40
CA VAL A 353 23.47 6.18 -40.78
C VAL A 353 23.02 7.15 -39.68
N PHE A 354 23.90 7.53 -38.76
CA PHE A 354 23.59 8.46 -37.68
C PHE A 354 23.30 9.87 -38.17
N HIS A 355 23.98 10.33 -39.21
CA HIS A 355 23.69 11.62 -39.83
C HIS A 355 22.29 11.64 -40.46
N ARG A 356 21.89 10.54 -41.12
CA ARG A 356 20.52 10.38 -41.65
C ARG A 356 19.48 10.35 -40.53
N GLU A 357 19.70 9.55 -39.48
CA GLU A 357 18.80 9.50 -38.32
C GLU A 357 18.63 10.86 -37.66
N LYS A 358 19.73 11.61 -37.48
CA LYS A 358 19.69 12.99 -36.98
C LYS A 358 18.73 13.86 -37.80
N GLN A 359 18.89 13.87 -39.13
CA GLN A 359 18.04 14.68 -40.01
C GLN A 359 16.57 14.25 -39.95
N LEU A 360 16.30 12.95 -39.91
CA LEU A 360 14.94 12.43 -39.81
C LEU A 360 14.28 12.81 -38.48
N VAL A 361 15.00 12.69 -37.36
CA VAL A 361 14.49 13.06 -36.04
C VAL A 361 14.22 14.57 -35.98
N GLU A 362 15.20 15.41 -36.32
CA GLU A 362 15.05 16.87 -36.23
C GLU A 362 13.98 17.42 -37.19
N ARG A 363 13.73 16.74 -38.32
CA ARG A 363 12.66 17.10 -39.26
C ARG A 363 11.26 16.77 -38.73
N HIS A 364 11.06 15.56 -38.20
CA HIS A 364 9.73 15.11 -37.77
C HIS A 364 9.38 15.55 -36.35
N TYR A 365 10.39 15.70 -35.49
CA TYR A 365 10.23 16.06 -34.08
C TYR A 365 11.17 17.21 -33.73
N PRO A 366 10.79 18.46 -34.05
CA PRO A 366 11.57 19.65 -33.73
C PRO A 366 11.83 19.85 -32.23
N ALA A 367 11.12 19.11 -31.36
CA ALA A 367 11.37 19.04 -29.93
C ALA A 367 12.73 18.41 -29.57
N PHE A 368 13.34 17.63 -30.48
CA PHE A 368 14.65 17.03 -30.28
C PHE A 368 15.77 17.81 -30.98
N ARG A 369 16.95 17.78 -30.36
CA ARG A 369 18.23 18.20 -30.93
C ARG A 369 19.20 17.04 -30.86
N CYS A 370 19.86 16.75 -31.98
CA CYS A 370 20.70 15.58 -32.13
C CYS A 370 22.17 15.96 -32.38
N GLN A 371 23.06 15.25 -31.69
CA GLN A 371 24.50 15.32 -31.86
C GLN A 371 25.00 13.95 -32.32
N SER A 372 25.71 13.92 -33.45
CA SER A 372 26.24 12.69 -34.04
C SER A 372 27.77 12.73 -34.09
N THR A 373 28.40 11.63 -33.70
CA THR A 373 29.83 11.36 -33.92
C THR A 373 29.97 10.18 -34.88
N ARG A 374 31.21 9.69 -35.11
CA ARG A 374 31.42 8.47 -35.91
C ARG A 374 30.81 7.22 -35.28
N ASP A 375 30.74 7.19 -33.95
CA ASP A 375 30.41 5.98 -33.18
C ASP A 375 29.15 6.12 -32.31
N ALA A 376 28.46 7.25 -32.35
CA ALA A 376 27.23 7.44 -31.58
C ALA A 376 26.32 8.52 -32.17
N LEU A 377 25.03 8.40 -31.85
CA LEU A 377 24.04 9.46 -31.98
C LEU A 377 23.37 9.68 -30.63
N CYS A 378 23.29 10.93 -30.19
CA CYS A 378 22.61 11.34 -28.97
C CYS A 378 21.59 12.41 -29.31
N CYS A 379 20.31 12.14 -29.04
CA CYS A 379 19.23 13.11 -29.20
C CYS A 379 18.67 13.48 -27.83
N ARG A 380 18.44 14.77 -27.60
CA ARG A 380 17.82 15.29 -26.37
C ARG A 380 16.67 16.20 -26.72
N GLY A 381 15.58 16.12 -25.98
CA GLY A 381 14.40 16.94 -26.22
C GLY A 381 13.55 17.09 -24.98
N GLU A 382 12.65 18.07 -25.03
CA GLU A 382 11.61 18.27 -24.03
C GLU A 382 10.26 17.91 -24.65
N VAL A 383 9.54 17.01 -23.99
CA VAL A 383 8.24 16.49 -24.43
C VAL A 383 7.20 16.89 -23.40
N ALA A 384 6.07 17.46 -23.82
CA ALA A 384 5.00 17.81 -22.90
C ALA A 384 4.39 16.56 -22.26
N SER A 385 3.90 16.68 -21.01
CA SER A 385 3.11 15.62 -20.39
C SER A 385 1.88 15.30 -21.24
N PRO A 386 1.62 14.02 -21.56
CA PRO A 386 0.40 13.64 -22.27
C PRO A 386 -0.87 13.96 -21.47
N GLY A 387 -0.78 13.97 -20.14
CA GLY A 387 -1.91 14.23 -19.24
C GLY A 387 -2.17 15.72 -18.96
N GLY A 388 -1.21 16.62 -19.20
CA GLY A 388 -1.43 18.03 -18.96
C GLY A 388 -0.15 18.84 -18.73
N GLU A 389 -0.07 19.48 -17.56
CA GLU A 389 1.03 20.38 -17.24
C GLU A 389 2.33 19.63 -16.94
N GLY A 390 3.45 20.28 -17.24
CA GLY A 390 4.79 19.72 -17.06
C GLY A 390 5.40 19.15 -18.34
N THR A 391 6.70 18.85 -18.25
CA THR A 391 7.50 18.34 -19.37
C THR A 391 8.45 17.24 -18.92
N TYR A 392 8.70 16.30 -19.83
CA TYR A 392 9.73 15.28 -19.72
C TYR A 392 10.97 15.69 -20.50
N ARG A 393 12.13 15.71 -19.84
CA ARG A 393 13.41 15.83 -20.52
C ARG A 393 13.90 14.45 -20.94
N ILE A 394 13.87 14.17 -22.24
CA ILE A 394 14.20 12.86 -22.80
C ILE A 394 15.60 12.86 -23.39
N LYS A 395 16.27 11.70 -23.28
CA LYS A 395 17.53 11.41 -23.97
C LYS A 395 17.43 10.08 -24.72
N ILE A 396 17.85 10.06 -25.98
CA ILE A 396 17.93 8.87 -26.82
C ILE A 396 19.39 8.67 -27.20
N GLU A 397 19.95 7.50 -26.90
CA GLU A 397 21.31 7.11 -27.26
C GLU A 397 21.31 5.96 -28.25
N CYS A 398 22.04 6.11 -29.35
CA CYS A 398 22.24 5.06 -30.34
C CYS A 398 23.74 4.76 -30.48
N THR A 399 24.06 3.47 -30.58
CA THR A 399 25.42 2.98 -30.84
C THR A 399 25.38 1.94 -31.95
N PRO A 400 26.50 1.74 -32.70
CA PRO A 400 26.55 0.85 -33.84
C PRO A 400 26.05 -0.57 -33.52
N GLY A 401 25.08 -1.05 -34.29
CA GLY A 401 24.55 -2.41 -34.19
C GLY A 401 23.76 -2.68 -32.90
N ARG A 402 23.33 -1.66 -32.16
CA ARG A 402 22.51 -1.82 -30.96
C ARG A 402 21.18 -1.06 -31.11
N PRO A 403 20.11 -1.56 -30.47
CA PRO A 403 18.87 -0.81 -30.40
C PRO A 403 19.07 0.50 -29.60
N PRO A 404 18.25 1.52 -29.88
CA PRO A 404 18.31 2.79 -29.17
C PRO A 404 17.94 2.60 -27.70
N LYS A 405 18.64 3.31 -26.83
CA LYS A 405 18.30 3.43 -25.41
C LYS A 405 17.62 4.76 -25.17
N VAL A 406 16.49 4.74 -24.47
CA VAL A 406 15.71 5.94 -24.18
C VAL A 406 15.66 6.16 -22.68
N PHE A 407 15.83 7.40 -22.23
CA PHE A 407 15.90 7.77 -20.83
C PHE A 407 15.01 8.98 -20.56
N VAL A 408 14.27 8.95 -19.45
CA VAL A 408 13.65 10.13 -18.86
C VAL A 408 14.64 10.72 -17.85
N LEU A 409 15.12 11.93 -18.13
CA LEU A 409 16.10 12.62 -17.30
C LEU A 409 15.45 13.52 -16.24
N ASN A 410 14.22 13.98 -16.47
CA ASN A 410 13.43 14.84 -15.57
C ASN A 410 11.94 14.79 -15.99
N PRO A 411 10.97 14.75 -15.07
CA PRO A 411 11.11 14.36 -13.66
C PRO A 411 11.79 12.99 -13.53
N GLY A 412 12.51 12.79 -12.43
CA GLY A 412 13.03 11.46 -12.12
C GLY A 412 11.86 10.49 -11.96
N ILE A 413 11.91 9.34 -12.64
CA ILE A 413 10.90 8.29 -12.48
C ILE A 413 11.13 7.61 -11.13
N GLU A 414 10.13 7.62 -10.25
CA GLU A 414 10.17 6.85 -9.00
C GLU A 414 9.89 5.36 -9.26
N TYR A 415 10.84 4.50 -8.86
CA TYR A 415 10.81 3.06 -9.11
C TYR A 415 10.19 2.31 -7.93
N ARG A 416 9.10 1.57 -8.18
CA ARG A 416 8.49 0.70 -7.16
C ARG A 416 8.57 -0.80 -7.47
N ASP A 417 8.34 -1.20 -8.72
CA ASP A 417 8.46 -2.61 -9.18
C ASP A 417 8.82 -2.67 -10.67
N HIS A 418 9.94 -3.33 -11.00
CA HIS A 418 10.46 -3.46 -12.36
C HIS A 418 9.55 -4.27 -13.30
N SER A 419 8.71 -5.16 -12.77
CA SER A 419 7.80 -5.98 -13.58
C SER A 419 6.54 -5.24 -14.01
N LEU A 420 6.30 -4.03 -13.48
CA LEU A 420 5.07 -3.27 -13.70
C LEU A 420 5.28 -1.97 -14.49
N THR A 421 6.50 -1.42 -14.56
CA THR A 421 6.75 -0.10 -15.18
C THR A 421 7.53 -0.15 -16.51
N HIS A 422 7.74 -1.34 -17.09
CA HIS A 422 8.33 -1.54 -18.43
C HIS A 422 9.65 -0.77 -18.67
N PHE A 423 10.69 -1.18 -17.92
CA PHE A 423 11.98 -0.53 -17.84
C PHE A 423 13.11 -1.54 -17.67
N TYR A 424 14.31 -1.23 -18.17
CA TYR A 424 15.50 -2.07 -18.02
C TYR A 424 16.33 -1.67 -16.78
N PRO A 425 16.36 -2.49 -15.70
CA PRO A 425 17.04 -2.12 -14.45
C PRO A 425 18.56 -2.03 -14.58
N ALA A 426 19.14 -2.66 -15.60
CA ALA A 426 20.58 -2.74 -15.78
C ALA A 426 21.23 -1.40 -16.14
N ASP A 427 20.51 -0.53 -16.84
CA ASP A 427 21.05 0.74 -17.33
C ASP A 427 20.10 1.92 -17.20
N ASN A 428 18.93 1.69 -16.65
CA ASN A 428 17.87 2.66 -16.48
C ASN A 428 17.22 3.19 -17.77
N SER A 429 17.21 2.40 -18.85
CA SER A 429 16.51 2.76 -20.08
C SER A 429 15.07 2.24 -20.12
N LEU A 430 14.20 2.98 -20.82
CA LEU A 430 12.82 2.58 -21.07
C LEU A 430 12.77 1.33 -21.94
N CYS A 431 11.84 0.43 -21.65
CA CYS A 431 11.55 -0.69 -22.54
C CYS A 431 10.38 -0.36 -23.46
N LEU A 432 10.71 0.10 -24.67
CA LEU A 432 9.73 0.61 -25.62
C LEU A 432 9.14 -0.44 -26.57
N TYR A 433 9.73 -1.64 -26.66
CA TYR A 433 9.23 -2.72 -27.54
C TYR A 433 9.81 -4.08 -27.15
N TYR A 434 9.09 -5.15 -27.48
CA TYR A 434 9.53 -6.53 -27.31
C TYR A 434 10.43 -7.00 -28.44
N PRO A 435 11.65 -7.49 -28.17
CA PRO A 435 12.57 -7.99 -29.20
C PRO A 435 12.02 -9.15 -30.04
N GLY A 436 11.03 -9.89 -29.54
CA GLY A 436 10.34 -10.92 -30.32
C GLY A 436 9.37 -10.36 -31.36
N ASP A 437 8.87 -9.13 -31.17
CA ASP A 437 8.00 -8.43 -32.14
C ASP A 437 8.84 -7.69 -33.19
N LEU A 438 10.03 -7.23 -32.84
CA LEU A 438 10.94 -6.53 -33.75
C LEU A 438 12.41 -6.83 -33.46
N GLN A 439 13.13 -7.32 -34.48
CA GLN A 439 14.59 -7.32 -34.46
C GLN A 439 15.11 -5.98 -35.02
N TRP A 440 15.71 -5.16 -34.16
CA TRP A 440 16.22 -3.84 -34.56
C TRP A 440 17.26 -3.92 -35.68
N SER A 441 17.26 -2.97 -36.61
CA SER A 441 18.22 -2.90 -37.72
C SER A 441 18.30 -1.47 -38.23
N ASP A 442 19.22 -1.18 -39.16
CA ASP A 442 19.35 0.15 -39.78
C ASP A 442 18.23 0.52 -40.78
N LYS A 443 17.29 -0.40 -40.99
CA LYS A 443 16.03 -0.16 -41.71
C LYS A 443 14.93 0.39 -40.80
N HIS A 444 15.14 0.34 -39.48
CA HIS A 444 14.23 0.89 -38.49
C HIS A 444 14.75 2.24 -38.05
N HIS A 445 13.87 3.24 -38.02
CA HIS A 445 14.27 4.61 -37.75
C HIS A 445 13.77 5.07 -36.38
N LEU A 446 14.51 6.01 -35.79
CA LEU A 446 14.09 6.60 -34.51
C LEU A 446 12.77 7.36 -34.65
N HIS A 447 12.58 8.02 -35.80
CA HIS A 447 11.42 8.86 -36.04
C HIS A 447 10.13 8.06 -36.23
N ASP A 448 10.16 6.84 -36.76
CA ASP A 448 8.95 6.05 -37.07
C ASP A 448 8.70 4.87 -36.12
N LYS A 449 9.69 4.48 -35.31
CA LYS A 449 9.56 3.45 -34.27
C LYS A 449 9.71 4.04 -32.87
N THR A 450 10.92 4.50 -32.55
CA THR A 450 11.32 4.81 -31.16
C THR A 450 10.55 5.97 -30.54
N ILE A 451 10.43 7.10 -31.25
CA ILE A 451 9.75 8.28 -30.73
C ILE A 451 8.24 8.07 -30.62
N PRO A 452 7.56 7.41 -31.59
CA PRO A 452 6.17 7.01 -31.41
C PRO A 452 5.93 6.11 -30.19
N TRP A 453 6.74 5.08 -29.98
CA TRP A 453 6.60 4.19 -28.83
C TRP A 453 6.93 4.86 -27.50
N LEU A 454 7.86 5.82 -27.50
CA LEU A 454 8.10 6.70 -26.35
C LEU A 454 6.83 7.50 -26.00
N ALA A 455 6.15 8.08 -26.99
CA ALA A 455 4.92 8.85 -26.74
C ALA A 455 3.82 7.97 -26.12
N GLU A 456 3.67 6.73 -26.59
CA GLU A 456 2.74 5.76 -25.97
C GLU A 456 3.15 5.40 -24.55
N TRP A 457 4.45 5.14 -24.34
CA TRP A 457 4.98 4.76 -23.03
C TRP A 457 4.66 5.83 -21.97
N LEU A 458 4.83 7.11 -22.32
CA LEU A 458 4.50 8.22 -21.42
C LEU A 458 3.02 8.26 -21.02
N VAL A 459 2.11 7.95 -21.97
CA VAL A 459 0.65 7.88 -21.68
C VAL A 459 0.37 6.79 -20.64
N PHE A 460 0.87 5.58 -20.88
CA PHE A 460 0.60 4.44 -19.99
C PHE A 460 1.33 4.56 -18.65
N TYR A 461 2.50 5.19 -18.64
CA TYR A 461 3.21 5.49 -17.41
C TYR A 461 2.43 6.47 -16.52
N GLU A 462 1.90 7.57 -17.07
CA GLU A 462 1.09 8.49 -16.28
C GLU A 462 -0.24 7.86 -15.81
N LEU A 463 -0.89 7.04 -16.65
CA LEU A 463 -2.04 6.24 -16.21
C LEU A 463 -1.67 5.29 -15.07
N TYR A 464 -0.51 4.65 -15.12
CA TYR A 464 -0.02 3.81 -14.04
C TYR A 464 0.20 4.58 -12.75
N GLN A 465 0.70 5.83 -12.80
CA GLN A 465 0.85 6.66 -11.61
C GLN A 465 -0.50 6.97 -10.94
N ILE A 466 -1.55 7.16 -11.74
CA ILE A 466 -2.91 7.43 -11.25
C ILE A 466 -3.59 6.14 -10.74
N THR A 467 -3.54 5.07 -11.53
CA THR A 467 -4.35 3.85 -11.31
C THR A 467 -3.63 2.75 -10.53
N GLY A 468 -2.29 2.79 -10.50
CA GLY A 468 -1.43 1.73 -9.98
C GLY A 468 -1.38 0.47 -10.86
N ARG A 469 -1.92 0.49 -12.09
CA ARG A 469 -1.94 -0.66 -13.02
C ARG A 469 -1.37 -0.28 -14.37
N TRP A 470 -0.56 -1.15 -14.96
CA TRP A 470 -0.09 -0.97 -16.32
C TRP A 470 -1.17 -1.45 -17.29
N GLU A 471 -1.60 -0.57 -18.18
CA GLU A 471 -2.70 -0.82 -19.11
C GLU A 471 -2.25 -0.78 -20.58
N GLY A 472 -0.96 -0.55 -20.82
CA GLY A 472 -0.39 -0.58 -22.16
C GLY A 472 -0.18 -2.01 -22.68
N PRO A 473 -0.16 -2.22 -24.00
CA PRO A 473 0.09 -3.54 -24.59
C PRO A 473 1.46 -4.05 -24.17
N ALA A 474 1.49 -5.12 -23.39
CA ALA A 474 2.70 -5.61 -22.72
C ALA A 474 2.83 -7.13 -22.86
N VAL A 475 4.07 -7.63 -22.88
CA VAL A 475 4.32 -9.07 -22.74
C VAL A 475 4.23 -9.46 -21.28
N ASP A 476 3.42 -10.47 -20.96
CA ASP A 476 3.35 -11.01 -19.60
C ASP A 476 4.59 -11.88 -19.32
N HIS A 477 5.48 -11.37 -18.49
CA HIS A 477 6.69 -12.08 -18.07
C HIS A 477 6.48 -12.98 -16.84
N ARG A 478 5.27 -13.01 -16.24
CA ARG A 478 4.94 -13.92 -15.12
C ARG A 478 4.74 -15.36 -15.57
N LEU A 479 4.64 -15.61 -16.88
CA LEU A 479 4.46 -16.93 -17.47
C LEU A 479 5.79 -17.64 -17.85
N HIS A 480 6.93 -16.97 -17.67
CA HIS A 480 8.25 -17.47 -18.08
C HIS A 480 9.33 -17.38 -16.99
N SER A 481 8.93 -17.22 -15.72
CA SER A 481 9.83 -17.28 -14.56
C SER A 481 9.72 -18.60 -13.81
#